data_AF-A0A292PNJ3-F1
#
_entry.id   AF-A0A292PNJ3-F1
#
_cell.length_a   1.000
_cell.length_b   1.000
_cell.length_c   1.000
_cell.angle_alpha   90.00
_cell.angle_beta   90.00
_cell.angle_gamma   90.00
#
_symmetry.space_group_name_H-M   'P 1'
#
loop_
_entity.id
_entity.type
_entity.pdbx_description
1 polymer ?
#
loop_
_entity_poly.entity_id
_entity_poly.type
_entity_poly.pdbx_seq_one_letter_code
_entity_poly.pdbx_strand_id
1 'polypeptide(L)'
;MSPSPDRTQMEGHPTTPPFPPASPAYLSAPQLTSPYHAGGGGGSPQYLPPPSPRSSHTYHPAYQPTDHTNGFTSASSPFPGYGGGSGGEGNRHPSNSSRSARASTPCLAAPGYSLEEHKDFREIADYMSGEGDCILVRRFGALRFRDMLCKQAQVMEVEIQLAEEDGKVLQGGGDIEMVKRLMRKLDTKLKAYDDALERCHRTYTMPPPSTRSLSKTNTWLNTRGFQHRVPELFQDDMITLDQALVTDGLMTRFAALIARVVFKKEVSRRAGVSQIPAHRPILVARALIALIAPVILLVPVVLLCYLKALWKQIVVVVMATVTSSFAMMVAKAGNAEVFMATSAYAAVMVVFLGTVANVGGGKG
;
A
#
# COMPACT_ATOMS: atom_id res chain seq x y z
N MET A 1 52.58 -59.10 27.83
CA MET A 1 51.75 -60.31 27.97
C MET A 1 50.52 -59.93 28.80
N SER A 2 49.35 -60.18 28.22
CA SER A 2 48.01 -60.20 28.85
C SER A 2 47.39 -58.87 29.33
N PRO A 3 46.20 -58.52 28.78
CA PRO A 3 45.37 -57.40 29.22
C PRO A 3 44.43 -57.80 30.37
N SER A 4 43.90 -56.82 31.10
CA SER A 4 42.81 -57.00 32.08
C SER A 4 41.65 -56.06 31.77
N PRO A 5 40.41 -56.45 32.13
CA PRO A 5 39.25 -56.27 31.27
C PRO A 5 38.18 -55.32 31.83
N ASP A 6 37.21 -55.06 30.95
CA ASP A 6 35.79 -54.79 31.20
C ASP A 6 35.40 -53.72 32.23
N ARG A 7 34.97 -52.58 31.69
CA ARG A 7 34.02 -51.68 32.35
C ARG A 7 32.72 -51.67 31.57
N THR A 8 31.81 -52.49 32.05
CA THR A 8 30.45 -52.70 31.54
C THR A 8 29.64 -51.41 31.58
N GLN A 9 28.93 -51.20 30.48
CA GLN A 9 27.94 -50.16 30.22
C GLN A 9 26.76 -50.27 31.19
N MET A 10 26.27 -49.13 31.67
CA MET A 10 24.86 -48.95 32.06
C MET A 10 24.36 -47.68 31.39
N GLU A 11 23.80 -47.83 30.19
CA GLU A 11 22.91 -46.82 29.60
C GLU A 11 21.52 -46.96 30.25
N GLY A 12 21.19 -46.02 31.13
CA GLY A 12 19.84 -45.82 31.64
C GLY A 12 19.03 -45.01 30.63
N HIS A 13 18.14 -45.67 29.90
CA HIS A 13 17.18 -45.06 29.00
C HIS A 13 16.09 -44.33 29.83
N PRO A 14 15.86 -43.01 29.68
CA PRO A 14 14.76 -42.34 30.36
C PRO A 14 13.43 -42.70 29.68
N THR A 15 12.58 -43.39 30.43
CA THR A 15 11.21 -43.75 30.05
C THR A 15 10.33 -42.50 30.12
N THR A 16 9.91 -42.00 28.96
CA THR A 16 8.92 -40.93 28.83
C THR A 16 7.53 -41.43 29.25
N PRO A 17 6.78 -40.68 30.08
CA PRO A 17 5.42 -41.06 30.45
C PRO A 17 4.46 -40.92 29.24
N PRO A 18 3.46 -41.81 29.11
CA PRO A 18 2.48 -41.74 28.04
C PRO A 18 1.55 -40.53 28.20
N PHE A 19 1.40 -39.77 27.12
CA PHE A 19 0.41 -38.70 27.00
C PHE A 19 -1.02 -39.25 27.15
N PRO A 20 -1.92 -38.56 27.87
CA PRO A 20 -3.33 -38.93 27.91
C PRO A 20 -3.99 -38.70 26.54
N PRO A 21 -4.95 -39.55 26.14
CA PRO A 21 -5.67 -39.41 24.89
C PRO A 21 -6.51 -38.13 24.89
N ALA A 22 -6.38 -37.34 23.82
CA ALA A 22 -7.19 -36.16 23.58
C ALA A 22 -8.68 -36.54 23.50
N SER A 23 -9.47 -36.03 24.44
CA SER A 23 -10.93 -36.07 24.35
C SER A 23 -11.41 -35.16 23.20
N PRO A 24 -12.25 -35.64 22.27
CA PRO A 24 -12.89 -34.77 21.29
C PRO A 24 -14.05 -34.05 21.98
N ALA A 25 -13.78 -32.85 22.52
CA ALA A 25 -14.84 -31.93 22.90
C ALA A 25 -15.48 -31.39 21.61
N TYR A 26 -16.64 -31.95 21.29
CA TYR A 26 -17.56 -31.46 20.27
C TYR A 26 -17.89 -29.99 20.53
N LEU A 27 -17.39 -29.10 19.66
CA LEU A 27 -17.97 -27.77 19.46
C LEU A 27 -19.26 -27.96 18.62
N SER A 28 -20.35 -28.24 19.31
CA SER A 28 -21.69 -28.14 18.73
C SER A 28 -21.99 -26.65 18.50
N ALA A 29 -21.93 -26.22 17.24
CA ALA A 29 -22.47 -24.94 16.82
C ALA A 29 -24.00 -24.94 17.08
N PRO A 30 -24.59 -23.83 17.58
CA PRO A 30 -26.02 -23.72 17.70
C PRO A 30 -26.66 -23.75 16.30
N GLN A 31 -27.46 -24.78 16.04
CA GLN A 31 -28.36 -24.82 14.89
C GLN A 31 -29.37 -23.68 15.04
N LEU A 32 -29.30 -22.69 14.15
CA LEU A 32 -30.39 -21.76 13.91
C LEU A 32 -31.56 -22.54 13.30
N THR A 33 -32.49 -23.00 14.15
CA THR A 33 -33.81 -23.43 13.70
C THR A 33 -34.62 -22.20 13.33
N SER A 34 -34.75 -21.94 12.04
CA SER A 34 -35.72 -20.99 11.48
C SER A 34 -37.12 -21.62 11.50
N PRO A 35 -38.15 -20.98 12.07
CA PRO A 35 -39.51 -21.49 12.00
C PRO A 35 -40.18 -20.98 10.72
N TYR A 36 -40.08 -21.74 9.63
CA TYR A 36 -41.03 -21.62 8.54
C TYR A 36 -41.95 -22.84 8.51
N HIS A 37 -43.19 -22.55 8.87
CA HIS A 37 -44.33 -23.44 8.90
C HIS A 37 -44.55 -24.15 7.55
N ALA A 38 -44.84 -25.44 7.66
CA ALA A 38 -45.24 -26.31 6.58
C ALA A 38 -46.54 -25.84 5.88
N GLY A 39 -46.47 -25.71 4.56
CA GLY A 39 -47.61 -25.70 3.66
C GLY A 39 -47.30 -26.64 2.50
N GLY A 40 -47.87 -27.85 2.55
CA GLY A 40 -47.67 -28.88 1.55
C GLY A 40 -48.29 -28.53 0.19
N GLY A 41 -47.61 -28.93 -0.88
CA GLY A 41 -48.11 -28.86 -2.24
C GLY A 41 -47.05 -29.36 -3.22
N GLY A 42 -47.14 -30.64 -3.59
CA GLY A 42 -46.26 -31.25 -4.58
C GLY A 42 -46.42 -30.59 -5.95
N GLY A 43 -45.33 -30.04 -6.46
CA GLY A 43 -45.20 -29.58 -7.83
C GLY A 43 -43.72 -29.58 -8.20
N SER A 44 -43.33 -30.46 -9.12
CA SER A 44 -41.97 -30.50 -9.67
C SER A 44 -41.62 -29.14 -10.29
N PRO A 45 -40.46 -28.53 -9.99
CA PRO A 45 -40.10 -27.26 -10.61
C PRO A 45 -39.71 -27.49 -12.07
N GLN A 46 -40.52 -26.97 -13.00
CA GLN A 46 -40.07 -26.69 -14.36
C GLN A 46 -38.97 -25.63 -14.29
N TYR A 47 -37.78 -25.96 -14.77
CA TYR A 47 -36.72 -24.98 -14.98
C TYR A 47 -37.13 -24.05 -16.13
N LEU A 48 -37.52 -22.83 -15.79
CA LEU A 48 -37.57 -21.71 -16.72
C LEU A 48 -36.14 -21.24 -17.01
N PRO A 49 -35.74 -21.08 -18.28
CA PRO A 49 -34.46 -20.48 -18.61
C PRO A 49 -34.42 -19.01 -18.16
N PRO A 50 -33.24 -18.48 -17.80
CA PRO A 50 -33.09 -17.11 -17.35
C PRO A 50 -33.48 -16.11 -18.46
N PRO A 51 -34.10 -14.97 -18.12
CA PRO A 51 -34.41 -13.94 -19.09
C PRO A 51 -33.13 -13.34 -19.66
N SER A 52 -33.08 -13.21 -20.99
CA SER A 52 -32.02 -12.54 -21.74
C SER A 52 -31.73 -11.13 -21.19
N PRO A 53 -30.47 -10.68 -21.18
CA PRO A 53 -30.10 -9.37 -20.66
C PRO A 53 -30.77 -8.27 -21.50
N ARG A 54 -31.72 -7.58 -20.87
CA ARG A 54 -32.39 -6.39 -21.41
C ARG A 54 -31.37 -5.26 -21.49
N SER A 55 -31.32 -4.59 -22.64
CA SER A 55 -30.38 -3.52 -22.95
C SER A 55 -30.38 -2.44 -21.87
N SER A 56 -29.18 -2.10 -21.41
CA SER A 56 -28.90 -0.98 -20.53
C SER A 56 -29.24 0.32 -21.25
N HIS A 57 -30.38 0.93 -20.90
CA HIS A 57 -30.66 2.32 -21.17
C HIS A 57 -29.69 3.19 -20.36
N THR A 58 -28.81 3.86 -21.09
CA THR A 58 -27.91 4.90 -20.62
C THR A 58 -28.71 6.02 -19.94
N TYR A 59 -28.60 6.13 -18.61
CA TYR A 59 -28.96 7.33 -17.89
C TYR A 59 -27.85 8.37 -18.09
N HIS A 60 -28.15 9.42 -18.86
CA HIS A 60 -27.36 10.65 -18.90
C HIS A 60 -27.78 11.56 -17.73
N PRO A 61 -26.89 11.95 -16.80
CA PRO A 61 -27.15 13.10 -15.96
C PRO A 61 -26.89 14.37 -16.78
N ALA A 62 -27.95 15.14 -17.02
CA ALA A 62 -27.87 16.48 -17.59
C ALA A 62 -27.29 17.43 -16.54
N TYR A 63 -26.00 17.74 -16.68
CA TYR A 63 -25.38 18.87 -15.99
C TYR A 63 -25.63 20.13 -16.83
N GLN A 64 -26.52 21.00 -16.36
CA GLN A 64 -26.63 22.39 -16.85
C GLN A 64 -25.56 23.24 -16.16
N PRO A 65 -24.71 23.98 -16.89
CA PRO A 65 -23.92 25.05 -16.32
C PRO A 65 -24.78 26.33 -16.28
N THR A 66 -25.09 26.81 -15.07
CA THR A 66 -25.61 28.17 -14.88
C THR A 66 -24.44 29.15 -14.95
N ASP A 67 -24.46 29.99 -15.97
CA ASP A 67 -23.66 31.21 -16.09
C ASP A 67 -23.93 32.14 -14.90
N HIS A 68 -22.89 32.42 -14.12
CA HIS A 68 -22.82 33.62 -13.30
C HIS A 68 -21.56 34.41 -13.67
N THR A 69 -21.75 35.28 -14.65
CA THR A 69 -20.93 36.45 -14.92
C THR A 69 -21.13 37.46 -13.80
N ASN A 70 -20.13 37.62 -12.93
CA ASN A 70 -19.97 38.82 -12.12
C ASN A 70 -18.65 39.47 -12.48
N GLY A 71 -18.74 40.63 -13.13
CA GLY A 71 -17.62 41.47 -13.50
C GLY A 71 -16.90 41.99 -12.25
N PHE A 72 -15.58 41.91 -12.28
CA PHE A 72 -14.74 42.70 -11.41
C PHE A 72 -13.96 43.69 -12.26
N THR A 73 -14.33 44.95 -12.08
CA THR A 73 -13.70 46.14 -12.64
C THR A 73 -12.32 46.35 -12.02
N SER A 74 -11.35 46.63 -12.89
CA SER A 74 -10.04 47.14 -12.55
C SER A 74 -10.16 48.48 -11.82
N ALA A 75 -9.60 48.57 -10.61
CA ALA A 75 -9.27 49.83 -9.97
C ALA A 75 -7.83 49.75 -9.44
N SER A 76 -7.04 50.70 -9.91
CA SER A 76 -5.63 50.93 -9.67
C SER A 76 -5.39 51.71 -8.38
N SER A 77 -4.12 51.65 -7.92
CA SER A 77 -3.41 52.53 -6.96
C SER A 77 -3.47 52.16 -5.46
N PRO A 78 -2.56 52.68 -4.61
CA PRO A 78 -1.10 52.77 -4.76
C PRO A 78 -0.33 52.26 -3.52
N PHE A 79 0.98 52.01 -3.69
CA PHE A 79 1.94 51.74 -2.62
C PHE A 79 2.08 52.90 -1.62
N PRO A 80 2.29 52.58 -0.33
CA PRO A 80 3.28 53.25 0.52
C PRO A 80 4.30 52.18 0.99
N GLY A 81 5.58 52.46 1.23
CA GLY A 81 6.22 53.66 1.72
C GLY A 81 7.26 53.17 2.73
N TYR A 82 8.53 53.24 2.36
CA TYR A 82 9.68 52.85 3.18
C TYR A 82 9.87 53.87 4.32
N GLY A 83 10.01 53.38 5.55
CA GLY A 83 10.51 54.08 6.74
C GLY A 83 10.65 53.04 7.86
N GLY A 84 11.74 52.89 8.61
CA GLY A 84 12.75 53.84 9.03
C GLY A 84 12.50 54.17 10.52
N GLY A 85 13.23 53.51 11.43
CA GLY A 85 13.22 53.78 12.89
C GLY A 85 13.02 52.49 13.71
N SER A 86 14.04 51.94 14.38
CA SER A 86 14.72 52.41 15.61
C SER A 86 13.95 52.05 16.90
N GLY A 87 14.62 51.27 17.76
CA GLY A 87 14.43 51.27 19.21
C GLY A 87 13.47 50.22 19.79
N GLY A 88 13.99 49.34 20.65
CA GLY A 88 13.16 48.63 21.61
C GLY A 88 13.66 47.24 22.01
N GLU A 89 14.70 47.20 22.85
CA GLU A 89 14.99 46.03 23.69
C GLU A 89 13.76 45.65 24.53
N GLY A 90 13.38 44.38 24.47
CA GLY A 90 12.27 43.83 25.23
C GLY A 90 12.54 42.37 25.57
N ASN A 91 13.36 42.17 26.60
CA ASN A 91 13.55 40.92 27.31
C ASN A 91 12.18 40.26 27.61
N ARG A 92 11.87 39.14 26.95
CA ARG A 92 10.78 38.25 27.35
C ARG A 92 11.25 36.80 27.43
N HIS A 93 11.55 36.45 28.68
CA HIS A 93 11.61 35.10 29.22
C HIS A 93 10.44 34.23 28.71
N PRO A 94 10.67 33.01 28.20
CA PRO A 94 9.59 32.04 28.05
C PRO A 94 9.25 31.46 29.42
N SER A 95 8.08 31.82 29.91
CA SER A 95 7.42 31.23 31.07
C SER A 95 7.05 29.77 30.79
N ASN A 96 7.59 28.93 31.66
CA ASN A 96 7.38 27.51 31.85
C ASN A 96 5.89 27.20 32.05
N SER A 97 5.24 26.53 31.09
CA SER A 97 3.86 26.05 31.22
C SER A 97 3.78 24.53 31.06
N SER A 98 3.55 23.89 32.21
CA SER A 98 2.59 22.79 32.38
C SER A 98 2.81 21.52 31.53
N ARG A 99 3.84 20.76 31.91
CA ARG A 99 4.00 19.35 31.56
C ARG A 99 2.83 18.56 32.16
N SER A 100 1.77 18.36 31.39
CA SER A 100 0.69 17.44 31.72
C SER A 100 1.27 16.04 31.89
N ALA A 101 1.23 15.52 33.11
CA ALA A 101 1.63 14.17 33.45
C ALA A 101 0.69 13.20 32.73
N ARG A 102 1.10 12.77 31.53
CA ARG A 102 0.46 11.67 30.82
C ARG A 102 0.67 10.44 31.69
N ALA A 103 -0.37 10.03 32.42
CA ALA A 103 -0.41 8.77 33.12
C ALA A 103 -0.09 7.68 32.09
N SER A 104 1.14 7.17 32.15
CA SER A 104 1.55 5.99 31.41
C SER A 104 0.74 4.84 32.00
N THR A 105 -0.31 4.44 31.30
CA THR A 105 -1.01 3.19 31.56
C THR A 105 0.06 2.10 31.66
N PRO A 106 0.21 1.40 32.79
CA PRO A 106 1.19 0.33 32.92
C PRO A 106 0.84 -0.71 31.87
N CYS A 107 1.70 -0.84 30.85
CA CYS A 107 1.65 -1.96 29.93
C CYS A 107 1.80 -3.22 30.80
N LEU A 108 0.72 -3.99 30.93
CA LEU A 108 0.77 -5.37 31.39
C LEU A 108 1.77 -6.10 30.50
N ALA A 109 3.00 -6.26 30.99
CA ALA A 109 4.00 -7.07 30.35
C ALA A 109 3.40 -8.46 30.16
N ALA A 110 3.37 -8.94 28.91
CA ALA A 110 2.90 -10.27 28.61
C ALA A 110 3.61 -11.26 29.55
N PRO A 111 2.88 -12.19 30.21
CA PRO A 111 3.47 -13.05 31.22
C PRO A 111 4.61 -13.88 30.60
N GLY A 112 5.81 -13.77 31.18
CA GLY A 112 6.84 -14.80 31.06
C GLY A 112 7.95 -14.63 30.01
N TYR A 113 7.98 -13.57 29.20
CA TYR A 113 9.13 -13.36 28.30
C TYR A 113 10.28 -12.68 29.04
N SER A 114 11.26 -13.46 29.48
CA SER A 114 12.49 -12.93 30.08
C SER A 114 13.27 -12.17 29.00
N LEU A 115 13.54 -10.88 29.23
CA LEU A 115 14.35 -10.03 28.35
C LEU A 115 15.74 -10.64 28.06
N GLU A 116 16.22 -11.52 28.94
CA GLU A 116 17.49 -12.24 28.77
C GLU A 116 17.47 -13.20 27.57
N GLU A 117 16.30 -13.74 27.19
CA GLU A 117 16.13 -14.63 26.03
C GLU A 117 16.16 -13.86 24.69
N HIS A 118 16.28 -12.54 24.75
CA HIS A 118 16.20 -11.65 23.58
C HIS A 118 17.48 -10.84 23.34
N LYS A 119 18.61 -11.23 23.94
CA LYS A 119 19.93 -10.60 23.65
C LYS A 119 20.22 -10.59 22.14
N ASP A 120 19.80 -11.65 21.46
CA ASP A 120 19.94 -11.85 20.02
C ASP A 120 19.09 -10.88 19.18
N PHE A 121 17.95 -10.40 19.71
CA PHE A 121 17.07 -9.50 18.97
C PHE A 121 17.70 -8.14 18.71
N ARG A 122 18.59 -7.69 19.58
CA ARG A 122 19.32 -6.44 19.35
C ARG A 122 20.22 -6.55 18.11
N GLU A 123 20.99 -7.63 18.01
CA GLU A 123 21.88 -7.83 16.85
C GLU A 123 21.08 -8.02 15.55
N ILE A 124 19.96 -8.75 15.61
CA ILE A 124 19.07 -8.94 14.47
C ILE A 124 18.45 -7.60 14.05
N ALA A 125 17.99 -6.78 15.00
CA ALA A 125 17.43 -5.47 14.72
C ALA A 125 18.48 -4.52 14.14
N ASP A 126 19.70 -4.51 14.69
CA ASP A 126 20.81 -3.72 14.17
C ASP A 126 21.14 -4.13 12.72
N TYR A 127 21.18 -5.44 12.43
CA TYR A 127 21.36 -5.95 11.06
C TYR A 127 20.24 -5.54 10.12
N MET A 128 18.98 -5.73 10.51
CA MET A 128 17.82 -5.35 9.69
C MET A 128 17.79 -3.82 9.45
N SER A 129 18.23 -3.02 10.42
CA SER A 129 18.29 -1.56 10.27
C SER A 129 19.43 -1.10 9.33
N GLY A 130 20.54 -1.83 9.30
CA GLY A 130 21.69 -1.53 8.44
C GLY A 130 21.50 -1.96 6.98
N GLU A 131 20.76 -3.06 6.77
CA GLU A 131 20.51 -3.64 5.44
C GLU A 131 19.02 -3.52 5.11
N GLY A 132 18.61 -2.40 4.50
CA GLY A 132 17.19 -2.11 4.22
C GLY A 132 16.48 -3.17 3.34
N ASP A 133 17.23 -3.95 2.56
CA ASP A 133 16.71 -5.08 1.77
C ASP A 133 16.44 -6.34 2.61
N CYS A 134 16.89 -6.37 3.87
CA CYS A 134 16.82 -7.52 4.79
C CYS A 134 15.80 -7.33 5.93
N ILE A 135 14.94 -6.30 5.87
CA ILE A 135 13.85 -6.13 6.83
C ILE A 135 12.74 -7.13 6.51
N LEU A 136 12.91 -8.33 7.06
CA LEU A 136 12.01 -9.46 6.90
C LEU A 136 11.10 -9.56 8.12
N VAL A 137 9.80 -9.41 7.90
CA VAL A 137 8.80 -9.55 8.97
C VAL A 137 7.75 -10.56 8.56
N ARG A 138 7.19 -11.24 9.57
CA ARG A 138 6.08 -12.15 9.35
C ARG A 138 4.78 -11.36 9.18
N ARG A 139 3.98 -11.73 8.18
CA ARG A 139 2.67 -11.15 7.88
C ARG A 139 1.61 -11.58 8.89
N PHE A 140 1.73 -12.77 9.46
CA PHE A 140 0.78 -13.37 10.40
C PHE A 140 -0.62 -13.51 9.77
N GLY A 141 -0.69 -13.95 8.52
CA GLY A 141 -1.92 -13.96 7.73
C GLY A 141 -3.11 -14.64 8.41
N ALA A 142 -2.90 -15.86 8.92
CA ALA A 142 -3.95 -16.61 9.61
C ALA A 142 -4.48 -15.90 10.87
N LEU A 143 -3.59 -15.29 11.66
CA LEU A 143 -4.00 -14.58 12.88
C LEU A 143 -4.78 -13.30 12.55
N ARG A 144 -4.36 -12.56 11.52
CA ARG A 144 -5.06 -11.36 11.06
C ARG A 144 -6.46 -11.67 10.53
N PHE A 145 -6.61 -12.75 9.76
CA PHE A 145 -7.93 -13.17 9.29
C PHE A 145 -8.84 -13.63 10.44
N ARG A 146 -8.31 -14.35 11.43
CA ARG A 146 -9.08 -14.72 12.62
C ARG A 146 -9.56 -13.48 13.37
N ASP A 147 -8.68 -12.50 13.58
CA ASP A 147 -9.03 -11.23 14.21
C ASP A 147 -10.12 -10.46 13.41
N MET A 148 -9.99 -10.42 12.08
CA MET A 148 -10.97 -9.78 11.19
C MET A 148 -12.34 -10.48 11.27
N LEU A 149 -12.38 -11.81 11.22
CA LEU A 149 -13.61 -12.60 11.33
C LEU A 149 -14.28 -12.45 12.69
N CYS A 150 -13.51 -12.38 13.77
CA CYS A 150 -14.04 -12.09 15.11
C CYS A 150 -14.70 -10.71 15.15
N LYS A 151 -14.11 -9.69 14.51
CA LYS A 151 -14.72 -8.36 14.42
C LYS A 151 -15.97 -8.35 13.57
N GLN A 152 -15.98 -9.08 12.45
CA GLN A 152 -17.17 -9.24 11.60
C GLN A 152 -18.33 -9.87 12.38
N ALA A 153 -18.07 -10.92 13.16
CA ALA A 153 -19.09 -11.54 14.00
C ALA A 153 -19.66 -10.56 15.05
N GLN A 154 -18.82 -9.69 15.63
CA GLN A 154 -19.27 -8.66 16.56
C GLN A 154 -20.14 -7.59 15.91
N VAL A 155 -19.88 -7.23 14.64
CA VAL A 155 -20.72 -6.31 13.87
C VAL A 155 -22.09 -6.96 13.62
N MET A 156 -22.11 -8.21 13.17
CA MET A 156 -23.32 -8.97 12.91
C MET A 156 -24.20 -9.14 14.16
N GLU A 157 -23.61 -9.35 15.34
CA GLU A 157 -24.36 -9.44 16.60
C GLU A 157 -25.13 -8.14 16.90
N VAL A 158 -24.50 -6.99 16.68
CA VAL A 158 -25.15 -5.68 16.90
C VAL A 158 -26.21 -5.40 15.85
N GLU A 159 -25.98 -5.81 14.61
CA GLU A 159 -26.95 -5.70 13.51
C GLU A 159 -28.23 -6.49 13.81
N ILE A 160 -28.11 -7.73 14.30
CA ILE A 160 -29.26 -8.55 14.71
C ILE A 160 -30.03 -7.87 15.86
N GLN A 161 -29.32 -7.38 16.89
CA GLN A 161 -29.92 -6.66 18.01
C GLN A 161 -30.67 -5.41 17.53
N LEU A 162 -30.09 -4.67 16.58
CA LEU A 162 -30.68 -3.46 16.02
C LEU A 162 -31.94 -3.78 15.22
N ALA A 163 -31.92 -4.83 14.39
CA ALA A 163 -33.08 -5.25 13.60
C ALA A 163 -34.27 -5.70 14.47
N GLU A 164 -34.00 -6.39 15.60
CA GLU A 164 -35.04 -6.78 16.55
C GLU A 164 -35.71 -5.56 17.21
N GLU A 165 -34.90 -4.62 17.69
CA GLU A 165 -35.40 -3.40 18.35
C GLU A 165 -36.12 -2.47 17.36
N ASP A 166 -35.62 -2.32 16.14
CA ASP A 166 -36.31 -1.58 15.08
C ASP A 166 -37.68 -2.19 14.77
N GLY A 167 -37.78 -3.52 14.75
CA GLY A 167 -39.05 -4.23 14.61
C GLY A 167 -40.05 -3.88 15.73
N LYS A 168 -39.59 -3.78 16.99
CA LYS A 168 -40.43 -3.37 18.14
C LYS A 168 -40.86 -1.90 18.02
N VAL A 169 -39.96 -1.02 17.59
CA VAL A 169 -40.28 0.41 17.39
C VAL A 169 -41.35 0.58 16.31
N LEU A 170 -41.27 -0.15 15.20
CA LEU A 170 -42.28 -0.12 14.13
C LEU A 170 -43.66 -0.60 14.58
N GLN A 171 -43.72 -1.49 15.58
CA GLN A 171 -44.96 -1.95 16.21
C GLN A 171 -45.48 -0.98 17.29
N GLY A 172 -44.80 0.14 17.52
CA GLY A 172 -45.16 1.15 18.53
C GLY A 172 -44.75 0.80 19.96
N GLY A 173 -43.98 -0.26 20.17
CA GLY A 173 -43.57 -0.75 21.50
C GLY A 173 -42.08 -0.65 21.82
N GLY A 174 -41.23 -0.23 20.87
CA GLY A 174 -39.79 -0.21 21.04
C GLY A 174 -39.23 1.05 21.72
N ASP A 175 -38.07 0.91 22.36
CA ASP A 175 -37.34 2.02 22.97
C ASP A 175 -36.39 2.69 21.97
N ILE A 176 -36.73 3.91 21.56
CA ILE A 176 -35.92 4.72 20.64
C ILE A 176 -34.52 4.99 21.19
N GLU A 177 -34.35 5.13 22.51
CA GLU A 177 -33.04 5.37 23.12
C GLU A 177 -32.16 4.11 23.09
N MET A 178 -32.78 2.92 23.13
CA MET A 178 -32.07 1.65 22.95
C MET A 178 -31.55 1.53 21.51
N VAL A 179 -32.37 1.82 20.50
CA VAL A 179 -31.95 1.85 19.08
C VAL A 179 -30.77 2.81 18.88
N LYS A 180 -30.86 4.05 19.40
CA LYS A 180 -29.75 5.02 19.33
C LYS A 180 -28.46 4.50 19.99
N ARG A 181 -28.57 3.75 21.09
CA ARG A 181 -27.43 3.14 21.77
C ARG A 181 -26.81 2.03 20.92
N LEU A 182 -27.64 1.19 20.29
CA LEU A 182 -27.20 0.14 19.38
C LEU A 182 -26.53 0.71 18.13
N MET A 183 -27.06 1.79 17.54
CA MET A 183 -26.40 2.47 16.42
C MET A 183 -24.99 2.97 16.79
N ARG A 184 -24.81 3.62 17.95
CA ARG A 184 -23.48 4.05 18.41
C ARG A 184 -22.53 2.87 18.64
N LYS A 185 -23.06 1.76 19.15
CA LYS A 185 -22.30 0.51 19.34
C LYS A 185 -21.88 -0.06 17.99
N LEU A 186 -22.77 -0.04 16.99
CA LEU A 186 -22.52 -0.49 15.62
C LEU A 186 -21.41 0.34 14.98
N ASP A 187 -21.48 1.67 15.03
CA ASP A 187 -20.45 2.56 14.49
C ASP A 187 -19.06 2.25 15.07
N THR A 188 -19.00 2.02 16.38
CA THR A 188 -17.75 1.69 17.06
C THR A 188 -17.18 0.35 16.59
N LYS A 189 -18.03 -0.67 16.43
CA LYS A 189 -17.63 -2.01 15.98
C LYS A 189 -17.26 -2.03 14.51
N LEU A 190 -18.02 -1.32 13.67
CA LEU A 190 -17.78 -1.20 12.24
C LEU A 190 -16.45 -0.49 11.97
N LYS A 191 -16.18 0.62 12.67
CA LYS A 191 -14.88 1.30 12.59
C LYS A 191 -13.72 0.36 12.96
N ALA A 192 -13.86 -0.43 14.02
CA ALA A 192 -12.82 -1.38 14.42
C ALA A 192 -12.60 -2.49 13.37
N TYR A 193 -13.66 -2.92 12.68
CA TYR A 193 -13.61 -3.86 11.56
C TYR A 193 -12.92 -3.23 10.35
N ASP A 194 -13.29 -2.02 9.95
CA ASP A 194 -12.69 -1.29 8.83
C ASP A 194 -11.20 -1.04 9.07
N ASP A 195 -10.82 -0.60 10.27
CA ASP A 195 -9.41 -0.43 10.68
C ASP A 195 -8.62 -1.75 10.60
N ALA A 196 -9.27 -2.89 10.87
CA ALA A 196 -8.63 -4.21 10.75
C ALA A 196 -8.52 -4.64 9.27
N LEU A 197 -9.55 -4.38 8.47
CA LEU A 197 -9.57 -4.67 7.04
C LEU A 197 -8.51 -3.86 6.30
N GLU A 198 -8.39 -2.56 6.57
CA GLU A 198 -7.36 -1.70 5.96
C GLU A 198 -5.95 -2.19 6.33
N ARG A 199 -5.71 -2.50 7.61
CA ARG A 199 -4.43 -3.08 8.05
C ARG A 199 -4.14 -4.43 7.39
N CYS A 200 -5.15 -5.26 7.19
CA CYS A 200 -5.03 -6.52 6.48
C CYS A 200 -4.65 -6.27 5.01
N HIS A 201 -5.45 -5.47 4.30
CA HIS A 201 -5.21 -5.09 2.91
C HIS A 201 -3.79 -4.53 2.72
N ARG A 202 -3.38 -3.54 3.52
CA ARG A 202 -2.05 -2.94 3.46
C ARG A 202 -0.93 -3.95 3.67
N THR A 203 -1.15 -5.00 4.46
CA THR A 203 -0.13 -6.04 4.71
C THR A 203 -0.10 -7.06 3.56
N TYR A 204 -1.23 -7.35 2.94
CA TYR A 204 -1.32 -8.27 1.80
C TYR A 204 -0.85 -7.65 0.48
N THR A 205 -0.84 -6.32 0.37
CA THR A 205 -0.24 -5.61 -0.76
C THR A 205 1.27 -5.46 -0.64
N MET A 206 1.87 -5.82 0.50
CA MET A 206 3.33 -5.84 0.64
C MET A 206 3.93 -6.98 -0.19
N PRO A 207 5.07 -6.73 -0.87
CA PRO A 207 5.68 -7.71 -1.74
C PRO A 207 6.30 -8.87 -0.93
N PRO A 208 6.30 -10.08 -1.49
CA PRO A 208 7.05 -11.19 -0.90
C PRO A 208 8.55 -10.84 -0.92
N PRO A 209 9.32 -11.32 0.07
CA PRO A 209 10.76 -11.08 0.11
C PRO A 209 11.45 -11.75 -1.07
N SER A 210 12.49 -11.10 -1.59
CA SER A 210 13.29 -11.71 -2.67
C SER A 210 14.06 -12.92 -2.14
N THR A 211 14.22 -13.96 -2.98
CA THR A 211 15.03 -15.14 -2.66
C THR A 211 16.46 -14.78 -2.28
N ARG A 212 17.00 -13.70 -2.88
CA ARG A 212 18.31 -13.14 -2.55
C ARG A 212 18.36 -12.58 -1.13
N SER A 213 17.36 -11.79 -0.72
CA SER A 213 17.28 -11.24 0.64
C SER A 213 17.11 -12.34 1.68
N LEU A 214 16.28 -13.35 1.41
CA LEU A 214 16.14 -14.53 2.26
C LEU A 214 17.47 -15.28 2.40
N SER A 215 18.17 -15.53 1.30
CA SER A 215 19.48 -16.22 1.31
C SER A 215 20.54 -15.42 2.07
N LYS A 216 20.60 -14.10 1.86
CA LYS A 216 21.52 -13.18 2.56
C LYS A 216 21.25 -13.18 4.07
N THR A 217 19.98 -13.07 4.46
CA THR A 217 19.58 -13.09 5.87
C THR A 217 19.87 -14.43 6.52
N ASN A 218 19.55 -15.55 5.87
CA ASN A 218 19.88 -16.89 6.38
C ASN A 218 21.40 -17.10 6.51
N THR A 219 22.19 -16.63 5.53
CA THR A 219 23.66 -16.71 5.58
C THR A 219 24.20 -15.90 6.76
N TRP A 220 23.68 -14.69 6.96
CA TRP A 220 24.06 -13.84 8.09
C TRP A 220 23.70 -14.48 9.44
N LEU A 221 22.47 -15.01 9.56
CA LEU A 221 22.01 -15.70 10.76
C LEU A 221 22.91 -16.90 11.10
N ASN A 222 23.21 -17.72 10.10
CA ASN A 222 24.10 -18.88 10.24
C ASN A 222 25.52 -18.47 10.64
N THR A 223 26.05 -17.38 10.06
CA THR A 223 27.41 -16.88 10.36
C THR A 223 27.54 -16.41 11.80
N ARG A 224 26.44 -15.91 12.40
CA ARG A 224 26.39 -15.47 13.79
C ARG A 224 26.08 -16.58 14.80
N GLY A 225 25.85 -17.81 14.32
CA GLY A 225 25.51 -18.94 15.19
C GLY A 225 24.07 -18.94 15.69
N PHE A 226 23.19 -18.13 15.11
CA PHE A 226 21.76 -18.21 15.43
C PHE A 226 21.21 -19.53 14.87
N GLN A 227 20.80 -20.44 15.74
CA GLN A 227 20.18 -21.72 15.33
C GLN A 227 18.79 -21.52 14.69
N HIS A 228 18.24 -20.31 14.79
CA HIS A 228 16.94 -19.93 14.26
C HIS A 228 17.03 -19.63 12.76
N ARG A 229 17.10 -20.68 11.95
CA ARG A 229 16.80 -20.55 10.51
C ARG A 229 15.33 -20.21 10.37
N VAL A 230 14.99 -19.27 9.47
CA VAL A 230 13.59 -18.98 9.13
C VAL A 230 12.96 -20.30 8.63
N PRO A 231 11.99 -20.88 9.37
CA PRO A 231 11.37 -22.13 8.97
C PRO A 231 10.79 -22.01 7.56
N GLU A 232 10.96 -23.05 6.74
CA GLU A 232 10.44 -23.07 5.36
C GLU A 232 8.91 -22.85 5.35
N LEU A 233 8.22 -23.38 6.36
CA LEU A 233 6.79 -23.18 6.61
C LEU A 233 6.36 -21.70 6.72
N PHE A 234 7.29 -20.80 7.08
CA PHE A 234 6.98 -19.37 7.22
C PHE A 234 7.42 -18.54 6.03
N GLN A 235 8.17 -19.08 5.07
CA GLN A 235 8.66 -18.30 3.92
C GLN A 235 7.51 -17.68 3.13
N ASP A 236 6.40 -18.40 2.97
CA ASP A 236 5.19 -17.90 2.31
C ASP A 236 4.45 -16.83 3.12
N ASP A 237 4.68 -16.74 4.44
CA ASP A 237 4.10 -15.73 5.33
C ASP A 237 5.09 -14.60 5.67
N MET A 238 6.26 -14.54 5.03
CA MET A 238 7.18 -13.42 5.17
C MET A 238 6.84 -12.32 4.17
N ILE A 239 7.05 -11.07 4.58
CA ILE A 239 6.97 -9.88 3.74
C ILE A 239 8.23 -9.06 3.95
N THR A 240 8.64 -8.33 2.92
CA THR A 240 9.69 -7.32 3.06
C THR A 240 9.07 -5.95 3.27
N LEU A 241 9.62 -5.19 4.22
CA LEU A 241 9.26 -3.78 4.44
C LEU A 241 9.97 -2.84 3.46
N ASP A 242 10.72 -3.38 2.48
CA ASP A 242 11.40 -2.58 1.49
C ASP A 242 10.41 -1.86 0.57
N GLN A 243 10.16 -0.61 0.92
CA GLN A 243 9.28 0.28 0.20
C GLN A 243 9.89 0.71 -1.14
N ALA A 244 11.22 0.64 -1.28
CA ALA A 244 11.87 0.87 -2.57
C ALA A 244 11.46 -0.24 -3.54
N LEU A 245 11.39 -1.51 -3.10
CA LEU A 245 10.98 -2.61 -3.97
C LEU A 245 9.53 -2.49 -4.50
N VAL A 246 8.63 -1.82 -3.78
CA VAL A 246 7.22 -1.64 -4.16
C VAL A 246 7.05 -0.66 -5.33
N THR A 247 7.93 0.34 -5.43
CA THR A 247 7.98 1.29 -6.57
C THR A 247 8.75 0.76 -7.78
N ASP A 248 9.35 -0.42 -7.68
CA ASP A 248 10.50 -0.83 -8.49
C ASP A 248 10.20 -1.90 -9.55
N GLY A 249 8.96 -1.95 -10.03
CA GLY A 249 8.52 -2.99 -10.98
C GLY A 249 9.15 -2.93 -12.37
N LEU A 250 9.63 -1.77 -12.82
CA LEU A 250 10.28 -1.62 -14.12
C LEU A 250 11.22 -0.41 -14.15
N MET A 251 10.76 0.71 -13.59
CA MET A 251 11.51 1.97 -13.64
C MET A 251 12.86 1.90 -12.95
N THR A 252 13.01 1.14 -11.87
CA THR A 252 14.34 0.96 -11.26
C THR A 252 15.16 -0.13 -11.88
N ARG A 253 14.58 -1.10 -12.58
CA ARG A 253 15.38 -1.96 -13.47
C ARG A 253 15.99 -1.12 -14.58
N PHE A 254 15.22 -0.20 -15.17
CA PHE A 254 15.72 0.77 -16.14
C PHE A 254 16.71 1.75 -15.52
N ALA A 255 16.39 2.34 -14.36
CA ALA A 255 17.29 3.26 -13.68
C ALA A 255 18.58 2.57 -13.24
N ALA A 256 18.53 1.31 -12.80
CA ALA A 256 19.70 0.51 -12.46
C ALA A 256 20.51 0.13 -13.71
N LEU A 257 19.86 -0.15 -14.85
CA LEU A 257 20.55 -0.35 -16.13
C LEU A 257 21.26 0.93 -16.57
N ILE A 258 20.57 2.06 -16.54
CA ILE A 258 21.14 3.36 -16.89
C ILE A 258 22.26 3.73 -15.90
N ALA A 259 22.05 3.55 -14.61
CA ALA A 259 23.08 3.76 -13.59
C ALA A 259 24.29 2.84 -13.82
N ARG A 260 24.11 1.57 -14.17
CA ARG A 260 25.22 0.68 -14.54
C ARG A 260 25.96 1.15 -15.78
N VAL A 261 25.27 1.75 -16.76
CA VAL A 261 25.92 2.29 -17.96
C VAL A 261 26.67 3.58 -17.63
N VAL A 262 26.04 4.52 -16.93
CA VAL A 262 26.60 5.83 -16.58
C VAL A 262 27.74 5.71 -15.57
N PHE A 263 27.58 4.90 -14.53
CA PHE A 263 28.57 4.74 -13.46
C PHE A 263 29.56 3.58 -13.67
N LYS A 264 29.48 2.84 -14.78
CA LYS A 264 30.45 1.77 -15.08
C LYS A 264 31.90 2.27 -15.05
N LYS A 265 32.11 3.52 -15.49
CA LYS A 265 33.43 4.16 -15.52
C LYS A 265 33.89 4.67 -14.15
N GLU A 266 32.97 5.06 -13.28
CA GLU A 266 33.30 5.70 -12.00
C GLU A 266 33.50 4.68 -10.87
N VAL A 267 32.71 3.59 -10.87
CA VAL A 267 32.75 2.58 -9.79
C VAL A 267 33.96 1.66 -9.90
N SER A 268 34.56 1.52 -11.09
CA SER A 268 35.72 0.64 -11.26
C SER A 268 37.01 1.18 -10.61
N ARG A 269 37.03 2.42 -10.10
CA ARG A 269 38.25 3.04 -9.54
C ARG A 269 38.35 3.04 -8.02
N ARG A 270 37.30 2.64 -7.28
CA ARG A 270 37.31 2.63 -5.81
C ARG A 270 36.71 1.35 -5.26
N ALA A 271 37.42 0.24 -5.44
CA ALA A 271 37.17 -0.99 -4.69
C ALA A 271 37.73 -0.82 -3.27
N GLY A 272 36.87 -0.43 -2.34
CA GLY A 272 37.22 -0.25 -0.93
C GLY A 272 36.02 0.20 -0.13
N VAL A 273 35.05 -0.71 0.04
CA VAL A 273 33.95 -0.71 1.04
C VAL A 273 33.49 0.69 1.49
N SER A 274 32.86 1.44 0.59
CA SER A 274 32.06 2.60 0.97
C SER A 274 30.62 2.32 0.57
N GLN A 275 29.78 2.05 1.58
CA GLN A 275 28.33 2.01 1.44
C GLN A 275 27.89 3.30 0.73
N ILE A 276 27.49 3.18 -0.54
CA ILE A 276 26.97 4.31 -1.29
C ILE A 276 25.65 4.67 -0.60
N PRO A 277 25.52 5.88 -0.03
CA PRO A 277 24.35 6.22 0.77
C PRO A 277 23.12 6.19 -0.14
N ALA A 278 22.09 5.45 0.29
CA ALA A 278 20.92 5.07 -0.49
C ALA A 278 20.11 6.25 -1.09
N HIS A 279 20.35 7.48 -0.63
CA HIS A 279 19.69 8.68 -1.16
C HIS A 279 20.19 9.09 -2.57
N ARG A 280 21.46 8.84 -2.90
CA ARG A 280 22.05 9.27 -4.18
C ARG A 280 21.42 8.63 -5.43
N PRO A 281 21.16 7.31 -5.48
CA PRO A 281 20.56 6.71 -6.68
C PRO A 281 19.15 7.25 -6.95
N ILE A 282 18.38 7.59 -5.93
CA ILE A 282 17.02 8.16 -6.09
C ILE A 282 17.09 9.54 -6.74
N LEU A 283 18.00 10.41 -6.25
CA LEU A 283 18.22 11.74 -6.83
C LEU A 283 18.71 11.65 -8.28
N VAL A 284 19.64 10.73 -8.57
CA VAL A 284 20.16 10.53 -9.93
C VAL A 284 19.07 9.98 -10.85
N ALA A 285 18.26 9.03 -10.39
CA ALA A 285 17.13 8.51 -11.16
C ALA A 285 16.12 9.62 -11.49
N ARG A 286 15.76 10.46 -10.50
CA ARG A 286 14.88 11.62 -10.72
C ARG A 286 15.47 12.62 -11.71
N ALA A 287 16.76 12.94 -11.60
CA ALA A 287 17.44 13.82 -12.54
C ALA A 287 17.47 13.24 -13.97
N LEU A 288 17.73 11.94 -14.11
CA LEU A 288 17.71 11.25 -15.40
C LEU A 288 16.31 11.25 -16.00
N ILE A 289 15.27 10.94 -15.23
CA ILE A 289 13.88 10.98 -15.70
C ILE A 289 13.51 12.41 -16.15
N ALA A 290 13.89 13.42 -15.36
CA ALA A 290 13.66 14.82 -15.69
C ALA A 290 14.42 15.28 -16.95
N LEU A 291 15.53 14.63 -17.30
CA LEU A 291 16.30 14.93 -18.51
C LEU A 291 15.80 14.15 -19.73
N ILE A 292 15.45 12.88 -19.54
CA ILE A 292 14.96 11.99 -20.61
C ILE A 292 13.56 12.41 -21.06
N ALA A 293 12.68 12.82 -20.14
CA ALA A 293 11.31 13.18 -20.47
C ALA A 293 11.20 14.32 -21.51
N PRO A 294 11.89 15.47 -21.37
CA PRO A 294 11.92 16.51 -22.40
C PRO A 294 12.45 16.02 -23.74
N VAL A 295 13.50 15.17 -23.73
CA VAL A 295 14.09 14.63 -24.98
C VAL A 295 13.06 13.79 -25.73
N ILE A 296 12.33 12.91 -25.03
CA ILE A 296 11.26 12.11 -25.63
C ILE A 296 10.15 13.00 -26.21
N LEU A 297 9.77 14.08 -25.52
CA LEU A 297 8.76 15.02 -26.01
C LEU A 297 9.24 15.84 -27.22
N LEU A 298 10.55 16.07 -27.36
CA LEU A 298 11.13 16.90 -28.41
C LEU A 298 11.30 16.15 -29.74
N VAL A 299 11.51 14.84 -29.70
CA VAL A 299 11.62 13.97 -30.90
C VAL A 299 10.45 14.15 -31.89
N PRO A 300 9.17 14.06 -31.49
CA PRO A 300 8.05 14.24 -32.42
C PRO A 300 7.95 15.68 -32.95
N VAL A 301 8.29 16.71 -32.16
CA VAL A 301 8.36 18.11 -32.64
C VAL A 301 9.37 18.23 -33.78
N VAL A 302 10.57 17.67 -33.60
CA VAL A 302 11.62 17.70 -34.61
C VAL A 302 11.21 16.91 -35.85
N LEU A 303 10.61 15.72 -35.68
CA LEU A 303 10.11 14.93 -36.83
C LEU A 303 9.08 15.71 -37.66
N LEU A 304 8.20 16.46 -37.00
CA LEU A 304 7.18 17.29 -37.67
C LEU A 304 7.82 18.40 -38.52
N CYS A 305 8.94 19.00 -38.07
CA CYS A 305 9.67 20.01 -38.84
C CYS A 305 10.26 19.45 -40.14
N TYR A 306 10.59 18.15 -40.21
CA TYR A 306 11.17 17.54 -41.40
C TYR A 306 10.13 17.02 -42.41
N LEU A 307 8.89 16.81 -41.98
CA LEU A 307 7.82 16.28 -42.84
C LEU A 307 7.06 17.40 -43.54
N LYS A 308 7.25 17.53 -44.86
CA LYS A 308 6.57 18.56 -45.67
C LYS A 308 5.12 18.23 -46.03
N ALA A 309 4.68 16.99 -45.85
CA ALA A 309 3.33 16.55 -46.22
C ALA A 309 2.42 16.46 -44.98
N LEU A 310 1.32 17.22 -44.97
CA LEU A 310 0.36 17.30 -43.86
C LEU A 310 -0.17 15.93 -43.42
N TRP A 311 -0.51 15.06 -44.36
CA TRP A 311 -0.97 13.69 -44.04
C TRP A 311 0.07 12.87 -43.27
N LYS A 312 1.37 13.01 -43.59
CA LYS A 312 2.45 12.32 -42.86
C LYS A 312 2.63 12.90 -41.46
N GLN A 313 2.46 14.21 -41.30
CA GLN A 313 2.51 14.87 -39.98
C GLN A 313 1.42 14.35 -39.05
N ILE A 314 0.18 14.24 -39.53
CA ILE A 314 -0.96 13.73 -38.75
C ILE A 314 -0.69 12.29 -38.28
N VAL A 315 -0.24 11.40 -39.17
CA VAL A 315 0.06 10.00 -38.83
C VAL A 315 1.17 9.91 -37.77
N VAL A 316 2.23 10.71 -37.89
CA VAL A 316 3.32 10.73 -36.91
C VAL A 316 2.85 11.24 -35.54
N VAL A 317 2.00 12.27 -35.49
CA VAL A 317 1.43 12.76 -34.22
C VAL A 317 0.60 11.68 -33.54
N VAL A 318 -0.27 11.00 -34.28
CA VAL A 318 -1.10 9.91 -33.75
C VAL A 318 -0.25 8.75 -33.23
N MET A 319 0.77 8.33 -33.99
CA MET A 319 1.68 7.28 -33.54
C MET A 319 2.49 7.70 -32.30
N ALA A 320 2.94 8.95 -32.24
CA ALA A 320 3.69 9.48 -31.10
C ALA A 320 2.80 9.59 -29.84
N THR A 321 1.54 10.02 -29.96
CA THR A 321 0.61 10.09 -28.82
C THR A 321 0.22 8.70 -28.31
N VAL A 322 -0.01 7.73 -29.18
CA VAL A 322 -0.26 6.32 -28.79
C VAL A 322 0.95 5.73 -28.08
N THR A 323 2.16 5.91 -28.63
CA THR A 323 3.40 5.38 -28.04
C THR A 323 3.70 6.03 -26.69
N SER A 324 3.48 7.35 -26.57
CA SER A 324 3.63 8.09 -25.30
C SER A 324 2.63 7.62 -24.24
N SER A 325 1.36 7.40 -24.62
CA SER A 325 0.33 6.88 -23.71
C SER A 325 0.67 5.47 -23.22
N PHE A 326 1.17 4.61 -24.11
CA PHE A 326 1.65 3.27 -23.74
C PHE A 326 2.85 3.34 -22.78
N ALA A 327 3.82 4.22 -23.05
CA ALA A 327 4.97 4.43 -22.17
C ALA A 327 4.55 4.93 -20.78
N MET A 328 3.57 5.85 -20.69
CA MET A 328 3.03 6.32 -19.41
C MET A 328 2.21 5.26 -18.67
N MET A 329 1.46 4.40 -19.36
CA MET A 329 0.75 3.26 -18.76
C MET A 329 1.74 2.28 -18.10
N VAL A 330 2.89 2.06 -18.74
CA VAL A 330 3.98 1.24 -18.21
C VAL A 330 4.68 1.91 -17.03
N ALA A 331 4.66 3.25 -16.95
CA ALA A 331 5.30 4.01 -15.88
C ALA A 331 4.59 3.93 -14.52
N LYS A 332 3.40 3.31 -14.42
CA LYS A 332 2.62 3.22 -13.17
C LYS A 332 2.36 4.59 -12.50
N ALA A 333 2.41 5.67 -13.26
CA ALA A 333 2.02 6.98 -12.78
C ALA A 333 0.52 6.97 -12.47
N GLY A 334 0.09 7.80 -11.52
CA GLY A 334 -1.33 7.87 -11.16
C GLY A 334 -2.16 8.23 -12.39
N ASN A 335 -3.36 7.64 -12.54
CA ASN A 335 -4.23 7.88 -13.69
C ASN A 335 -4.45 9.38 -13.96
N ALA A 336 -4.52 10.19 -12.90
CA ALA A 336 -4.65 11.65 -12.99
C ALA A 336 -3.38 12.34 -13.51
N GLU A 337 -2.19 11.88 -13.10
CA GLU A 337 -0.90 12.45 -13.54
C GLU A 337 -0.67 12.17 -15.03
N VAL A 338 -0.97 10.95 -15.47
CA VAL A 338 -0.89 10.54 -16.88
C VAL A 338 -1.83 11.38 -17.75
N PHE A 339 -3.06 11.63 -17.28
CA PHE A 339 -4.04 12.41 -18.01
C PHE A 339 -3.64 13.88 -18.14
N MET A 340 -3.11 14.49 -17.07
CA MET A 340 -2.58 15.86 -17.12
C MET A 340 -1.39 15.98 -18.06
N ALA A 341 -0.43 15.05 -17.99
CA ALA A 341 0.74 15.07 -18.87
C ALA A 341 0.36 14.90 -20.34
N THR A 342 -0.56 13.98 -20.64
CA THR A 342 -1.01 13.70 -22.01
C THR A 342 -1.81 14.86 -22.59
N SER A 343 -2.69 15.48 -21.80
CA SER A 343 -3.48 16.65 -22.25
C SER A 343 -2.59 17.86 -22.52
N ALA A 344 -1.63 18.16 -21.63
CA ALA A 344 -0.64 19.22 -21.84
C ALA A 344 0.18 18.97 -23.12
N TYR A 345 0.63 17.74 -23.33
CA TYR A 345 1.37 17.37 -24.53
C TYR A 345 0.53 17.50 -25.82
N ALA A 346 -0.72 17.03 -25.80
CA ALA A 346 -1.62 17.16 -26.94
C ALA A 346 -1.89 18.62 -27.30
N ALA A 347 -2.10 19.49 -26.30
CA ALA A 347 -2.28 20.92 -26.51
C ALA A 347 -1.06 21.54 -27.22
N VAL A 348 0.15 21.24 -26.76
CA VAL A 348 1.40 21.72 -27.39
C VAL A 348 1.50 21.25 -28.84
N MET A 349 1.23 19.96 -29.12
CA MET A 349 1.27 19.40 -30.48
C MET A 349 0.26 20.07 -31.42
N VAL A 350 -0.97 20.31 -30.96
CA VAL A 350 -2.02 20.96 -31.76
C VAL A 350 -1.64 22.40 -32.11
N VAL A 351 -1.09 23.16 -31.16
CA VAL A 351 -0.60 24.52 -31.41
C VAL A 351 0.51 24.53 -32.46
N PHE A 352 1.48 23.60 -32.35
CA PHE A 352 2.54 23.48 -33.36
C PHE A 352 1.99 23.14 -34.75
N LEU A 353 1.08 22.17 -34.85
CA LEU A 353 0.43 21.83 -36.13
C LEU A 353 -0.30 23.03 -36.75
N GLY A 354 -1.01 23.81 -35.94
CA GLY A 354 -1.71 25.02 -36.39
C GLY A 354 -0.76 26.07 -36.98
N THR A 355 0.39 26.31 -36.33
CA THR A 355 1.39 27.26 -36.85
C THR A 355 2.00 26.79 -38.17
N VAL A 356 2.31 25.50 -38.31
CA VAL A 356 2.93 24.95 -39.53
C VAL A 356 1.95 24.95 -40.71
N ALA A 357 0.68 24.63 -40.47
CA ALA A 357 -0.35 24.65 -41.51
C ALA A 357 -0.59 26.06 -42.07
N ASN A 358 -0.55 27.09 -41.23
CA ASN A 358 -0.78 28.48 -41.66
C ASN A 358 0.34 29.01 -42.56
N VAL A 359 1.60 28.59 -42.33
CA VAL A 359 2.76 29.02 -43.14
C VAL A 359 2.76 28.37 -44.54
N GLY A 360 2.16 27.18 -44.68
CA GLY A 360 2.11 26.43 -45.95
C GLY A 360 1.03 26.86 -46.94
N GLY A 361 -0.01 27.58 -46.47
CA GLY A 361 -1.19 27.94 -47.27
C GLY A 361 -1.05 29.15 -48.21
N GLY A 362 0.08 29.86 -48.17
CA GLY A 362 0.28 31.14 -48.90
C GLY A 362 0.76 31.03 -50.35
N LYS A 363 0.71 29.85 -50.98
CA LYS A 363 1.00 29.68 -52.41
C LYS A 363 -0.20 29.04 -53.10
N GLY A 364 -1.22 29.85 -53.33
CA GLY A 364 -2.29 29.63 -54.31
C GLY A 364 -2.25 30.77 -55.30
#